data_AF-A0A2V7G683-F1
#
_entry.id   AF-A0A2V7G683-F1
#
_cell.length_a   1.000
_cell.length_b   1.000
_cell.length_c   1.000
_cell.angle_alpha   90.00
_cell.angle_beta   90.00
_cell.angle_gamma   90.00
#
_symmetry.space_group_name_H-M   'P 1'
#
loop_
_entity.id
_entity.type
_entity.pdbx_description
1 polymer ?
#
loop_
_entity_poly.entity_id
_entity_poly.type
_entity_poly.pdbx_seq_one_letter_code
_entity_poly.pdbx_strand_id
1 'polypeptide(L)'
;MASKLLGAHVKRKEDPRLIMGVSQYVADIALPGMQHAVFVRSPHPHARIRGIDISAALRRPGVIAVVTGRDLVPHCAPLPIATVSAE
;
A
#
# COMPACT_ATOMS: atom_id res chain seq x y z
N MET A 1 -10.33 38.93 -22.96
CA MET A 1 -9.48 38.15 -23.90
C MET A 1 -9.21 36.80 -23.27
N ALA A 2 -9.67 35.70 -23.89
CA ALA A 2 -9.37 34.36 -23.40
C ALA A 2 -7.86 34.07 -23.55
N SER A 3 -7.27 33.39 -22.57
CA SER A 3 -5.88 32.94 -22.63
C SER A 3 -5.64 32.13 -23.92
N LYS A 4 -4.48 32.32 -24.57
CA LYS A 4 -4.04 31.58 -25.77
C LYS A 4 -4.08 30.04 -25.60
N LEU A 5 -4.16 29.56 -24.37
CA LEU A 5 -4.21 28.14 -24.04
C LEU A 5 -5.64 27.60 -23.83
N LEU A 6 -6.63 28.47 -23.60
CA LEU A 6 -8.00 28.04 -23.36
C LEU A 6 -8.64 27.62 -24.70
N GLY A 7 -8.99 26.33 -24.82
CA GLY A 7 -9.57 25.74 -26.04
C GLY A 7 -8.56 25.32 -27.10
N ALA A 8 -7.26 25.49 -26.86
CA ALA A 8 -6.21 25.09 -27.80
C ALA A 8 -5.84 23.61 -27.65
N HIS A 9 -5.48 22.95 -28.76
CA HIS A 9 -4.90 21.60 -28.74
C HIS A 9 -3.40 21.66 -28.37
N VAL A 10 -3.10 21.63 -27.08
CA VAL A 10 -1.73 21.74 -26.54
C VAL A 10 -1.15 20.36 -26.26
N LYS A 11 0.10 20.12 -26.64
CA LYS A 11 0.82 18.90 -26.26
C LYS A 11 0.95 18.79 -24.75
N ARG A 12 0.84 17.57 -24.21
CA ARG A 12 0.92 17.36 -22.76
C ARG A 12 2.34 17.57 -22.26
N LYS A 13 2.49 18.11 -21.06
CA LYS A 13 3.80 18.42 -20.47
C LYS A 13 4.49 17.16 -19.95
N GLU A 14 3.71 16.19 -19.56
CA GLU A 14 4.14 14.93 -18.97
C GLU A 14 4.64 13.92 -20.01
N ASP A 15 4.23 14.03 -21.28
CA ASP A 15 4.54 13.04 -22.32
C ASP A 15 6.02 12.72 -22.41
N PRO A 16 6.95 13.69 -22.48
CA PRO A 16 8.37 13.39 -22.64
C PRO A 16 8.91 12.44 -21.56
N ARG A 17 8.60 12.69 -20.29
CA ARG A 17 9.10 11.83 -19.20
C ARG A 17 8.41 10.47 -19.15
N LEU A 18 7.12 10.40 -19.51
CA LEU A 18 6.34 9.17 -19.46
C LEU A 18 6.72 8.20 -20.60
N ILE A 19 6.97 8.72 -21.80
CA ILE A 19 7.26 7.88 -22.98
C ILE A 19 8.74 7.50 -23.13
N MET A 20 9.63 8.16 -22.39
CA MET A 20 11.08 7.88 -22.41
C MET A 20 11.51 6.92 -21.31
N GLY A 21 10.60 6.44 -20.45
CA GLY A 21 10.94 5.57 -19.32
C GLY A 21 11.77 6.24 -18.23
N VAL A 22 11.80 7.59 -18.20
CA VAL A 22 12.55 8.38 -17.20
C VAL A 22 11.66 8.90 -16.07
N SER A 23 10.33 8.73 -16.18
CA SER A 23 9.43 9.02 -15.07
C SER A 23 9.52 7.92 -14.01
N GLN A 24 9.34 8.29 -12.75
CA GLN A 24 9.30 7.36 -11.63
C GLN A 24 7.88 7.22 -11.08
N TYR A 25 7.46 5.98 -10.91
CA TYR A 25 6.31 5.57 -10.11
C TYR A 25 6.80 5.09 -8.73
N VAL A 26 5.84 4.84 -7.82
CA VAL A 26 6.16 4.40 -6.45
C VAL A 26 7.04 3.14 -6.43
N ALA A 27 6.80 2.20 -7.36
CA ALA A 27 7.56 0.96 -7.46
C ALA A 27 8.97 1.13 -8.03
N ASP A 28 9.29 2.27 -8.65
CA ASP A 28 10.61 2.56 -9.21
C ASP A 28 11.56 3.18 -8.17
N ILE A 29 11.04 3.51 -6.99
CA ILE A 29 11.81 4.13 -5.91
C ILE A 29 12.65 3.05 -5.21
N ALA A 30 13.95 3.30 -5.08
CA ALA A 30 14.86 2.52 -4.26
C ALA A 30 15.56 3.44 -3.25
N LEU A 31 15.47 3.09 -1.96
CA LEU A 31 16.10 3.83 -0.87
C LEU A 31 17.14 2.96 -0.15
N PRO A 32 18.23 3.55 0.40
CA PRO A 32 19.15 2.80 1.26
C PRO A 32 18.42 2.16 2.44
N GLY A 33 18.59 0.85 2.64
CA GLY A 33 17.92 0.11 3.70
C GLY A 33 16.42 -0.14 3.49
N MET A 34 15.92 0.02 2.26
CA MET A 34 14.52 -0.28 1.94
C MET A 34 14.20 -1.76 2.19
N GLN A 35 13.17 -2.00 2.99
CA GLN A 35 12.66 -3.33 3.28
C GLN A 35 11.38 -3.60 2.48
N HIS A 36 11.06 -4.88 2.29
CA HIS A 36 9.85 -5.32 1.60
C HIS A 36 8.83 -5.90 2.57
N ALA A 37 7.55 -5.63 2.31
CA ALA A 37 6.44 -6.18 3.07
C ALA A 37 5.60 -7.12 2.19
N VAL A 38 5.10 -8.20 2.79
CA VAL A 38 4.17 -9.14 2.17
C VAL A 38 3.01 -9.35 3.13
N PHE A 39 1.79 -9.39 2.58
CA PHE A 39 0.56 -9.55 3.35
C PHE A 39 0.01 -10.96 3.20
N VAL A 40 -0.18 -11.66 4.32
CA VAL A 40 -0.97 -12.89 4.37
C VAL A 40 -2.43 -12.49 4.53
N ARG A 41 -3.28 -12.93 3.59
CA ARG A 41 -4.71 -12.58 3.56
C ARG A 41 -5.58 -13.77 3.97
N SER A 42 -6.79 -13.48 4.40
CA SER A 42 -7.78 -14.51 4.72
C SER A 42 -8.08 -15.37 3.49
N PRO A 43 -8.03 -16.71 3.59
CA PRO A 43 -8.54 -17.60 2.55
C PRO A 43 -10.06 -17.80 2.64
N HIS A 44 -10.69 -17.29 3.70
CA HIS A 44 -12.12 -17.41 3.94
C HIS A 44 -12.83 -16.07 3.73
N PRO A 45 -14.05 -16.06 3.15
CA PRO A 45 -14.84 -14.84 2.99
C PRO A 45 -15.27 -14.25 4.34
N HIS A 46 -15.58 -15.11 5.33
CA HIS A 46 -15.90 -14.70 6.69
C HIS A 46 -15.49 -15.80 7.69
N ALA A 47 -14.68 -15.45 8.69
CA ALA A 47 -14.25 -16.38 9.73
C ALA A 47 -13.71 -15.63 10.95
N ARG A 48 -13.75 -16.29 12.12
CA ARG A 48 -13.03 -15.83 13.32
C ARG A 48 -11.60 -16.38 13.31
N ILE A 49 -10.62 -15.49 13.52
CA ILE A 49 -9.21 -15.88 13.69
C ILE A 49 -9.05 -16.53 15.08
N ARG A 50 -8.82 -17.84 15.12
CA ARG A 50 -8.56 -18.57 16.37
C ARG A 50 -7.12 -18.42 16.86
N GLY A 51 -6.18 -18.29 15.93
CA GLY A 51 -4.76 -18.12 16.23
C GLY A 51 -3.94 -17.90 14.97
N ILE A 52 -2.74 -17.36 15.14
CA ILE A 52 -1.73 -17.17 14.09
C ILE A 52 -0.40 -17.63 14.70
N ASP A 53 0.22 -18.66 14.13
CA ASP A 53 1.59 -19.05 14.48
C ASP A 53 2.58 -18.34 13.54
N ILE A 54 3.41 -17.48 14.11
CA ILE A 54 4.42 -16.69 13.38
C ILE A 54 5.82 -17.31 13.50
N SER A 55 5.98 -18.39 14.25
CA SER A 55 7.28 -18.91 14.66
C SER A 55 8.14 -19.36 13.47
N ALA A 56 7.53 -20.00 12.47
CA ALA A 56 8.23 -20.44 11.27
C ALA A 56 8.73 -19.27 10.42
N ALA A 57 7.93 -18.21 10.30
CA ALA A 57 8.30 -17.01 9.54
C ALA A 57 9.45 -16.26 10.24
N LEU A 58 9.38 -16.08 11.56
CA LEU A 58 10.44 -15.42 12.33
C LEU A 58 11.79 -16.14 12.28
N ARG A 59 11.79 -17.47 12.10
CA ARG A 59 13.04 -18.26 11.97
C ARG A 59 13.67 -18.17 10.58
N ARG A 60 13.01 -17.57 9.58
CA ARG A 60 13.57 -17.49 8.22
C ARG A 60 14.62 -16.38 8.13
N PRO A 61 15.84 -16.67 7.62
CA PRO A 61 16.82 -15.64 7.34
C PRO A 61 16.26 -14.54 6.44
N GLY A 62 16.52 -13.28 6.78
CA GLY A 62 16.04 -12.11 6.05
C GLY A 62 14.66 -11.59 6.48
N VAL A 63 13.89 -12.33 7.28
CA VAL A 63 12.68 -11.81 7.91
C VAL A 63 13.06 -10.95 9.10
N ILE A 64 12.76 -9.65 9.01
CA ILE A 64 13.07 -8.67 10.06
C ILE A 64 11.96 -8.55 11.11
N ALA A 65 10.71 -8.80 10.71
CA ALA A 65 9.53 -8.66 11.55
C ALA A 65 8.35 -9.44 10.97
N VAL A 66 7.46 -9.90 11.85
CA VAL A 66 6.12 -10.39 11.50
C VAL A 66 5.13 -9.62 12.34
N VAL A 67 4.26 -8.85 11.71
CA VAL A 67 3.28 -7.97 12.38
C VAL A 67 1.90 -8.57 12.21
N THR A 68 1.17 -8.71 13.32
CA THR A 68 -0.19 -9.23 13.37
C THR A 68 -1.18 -8.15 13.79
N GLY A 69 -2.48 -8.47 13.73
CA GLY A 69 -3.52 -7.56 14.25
C GLY A 69 -3.32 -7.19 15.72
N ARG A 70 -2.74 -8.07 16.54
CA ARG A 70 -2.48 -7.79 17.97
C ARG A 70 -1.48 -6.65 18.15
N ASP A 71 -0.50 -6.55 17.27
CA ASP A 71 0.53 -5.52 17.30
C ASP A 71 -0.03 -4.17 16.81
N LEU A 72 -1.07 -4.18 15.98
CA LEU A 72 -1.68 -2.97 15.41
C LEU A 72 -2.78 -2.36 16.27
N VAL A 73 -3.45 -3.14 17.14
CA VAL A 73 -4.55 -2.65 18.01
C VAL A 73 -4.20 -1.35 18.77
N PRO A 74 -3.00 -1.20 19.37
CA PRO A 74 -2.64 0.03 20.06
C PRO A 74 -2.42 1.25 19.15
N HIS A 75 -2.23 1.02 17.84
CA HIS A 75 -1.81 2.05 16.87
C HIS A 75 -2.89 2.43 15.86
N CYS A 76 -3.99 1.67 15.82
CA CYS A 76 -5.04 1.87 14.83
C CYS A 76 -6.40 1.91 15.53
N ALA A 77 -7.09 3.05 15.42
CA ALA A 77 -8.51 3.11 15.69
C ALA A 77 -9.29 2.44 14.54
N PRO A 78 -10.49 1.90 14.79
CA PRO A 78 -11.39 1.50 13.72
C PRO A 78 -11.54 2.66 12.73
N LEU A 79 -11.33 2.39 11.44
CA LEU A 79 -11.64 3.38 10.42
C LEU A 79 -13.12 3.75 10.55
N PRO A 80 -13.49 5.03 10.46
CA PRO A 80 -14.88 5.45 10.41
C PRO A 80 -15.47 5.03 9.06
N ILE A 81 -15.70 3.73 8.89
CA ILE A 81 -16.61 3.23 7.88
C ILE A 81 -17.98 3.60 8.42
N ALA A 82 -18.73 4.41 7.65
CA ALA A 82 -20.10 4.78 7.96
C ALA A 82 -21.00 3.54 7.89
N THR A 83 -20.91 2.68 8.91
CA THR A 83 -21.88 1.67 9.36
C THR A 83 -21.24 1.00 10.58
N VAL A 84 -21.43 1.59 11.76
CA VAL A 84 -21.72 0.75 12.93
C VAL A 84 -23.08 0.11 12.66
N SER A 85 -23.09 -1.07 12.06
CA SER A 85 -24.18 -1.99 12.36
C SER A 85 -23.88 -2.52 13.75
N ALA A 86 -24.60 -1.96 14.72
CA ALA A 86 -24.69 -2.51 16.05
C ALA A 86 -25.24 -3.93 15.95
N GLU A 87 -24.49 -4.89 16.47
CA GLU A 87 -24.95 -6.16 17.05
C GLU A 87 -23.81 -6.74 17.90
#